data_AF-A0A2V6BS73-F1
#
_entry.id   AF-A0A2V6BS73-F1
#
_cell.length_a   1.000
_cell.length_b   1.000
_cell.length_c   1.000
_cell.angle_alpha   90.00
_cell.angle_beta   90.00
_cell.angle_gamma   90.00
#
_symmetry.space_group_name_H-M   'P 1'
#
loop_
_entity.id
_entity.type
_entity.pdbx_description
1 polymer ?
#
loop_
_entity_poly.entity_id
_entity_poly.type
_entity_poly.pdbx_seq_one_letter_code
_entity_poly.pdbx_strand_id
1 'polypeptide(L)'
;MRNWIIISIALVVIGIGGIAAAVLLNPLRRSETDIRGWLLHQAPLGSSRQEVMVLVARRGWKFHPEYRGRFINKSVPVGGFGAELGTYLGVRDVKVDAYWKFSGSDNLDDVYVNKWKEGF
;
A
#
# COMPACT_ATOMS: atom_id res chain seq x y z
N MET A 1 9.02 42.13 21.45
CA MET A 1 8.25 41.03 22.05
C MET A 1 7.09 40.54 21.17
N ARG A 2 6.21 41.42 20.66
CA ARG A 2 5.04 41.04 19.83
C ARG A 2 5.37 40.22 18.55
N ASN A 3 6.44 40.56 17.83
CA ASN A 3 6.80 39.87 16.57
C ASN A 3 7.35 38.45 16.79
N TRP A 4 7.97 38.18 17.95
CA TRP A 4 8.51 36.86 18.28
C TRP A 4 7.40 35.84 18.57
N ILE A 5 6.29 36.30 19.17
CA ILE A 5 5.11 35.47 19.40
C ILE A 5 4.45 35.07 18.07
N ILE A 6 4.38 36.00 17.11
CA ILE A 6 3.80 35.74 15.79
C ILE A 6 4.64 34.73 15.00
N ILE A 7 5.97 34.85 15.04
CA ILE A 7 6.88 33.92 14.37
C ILE A 7 6.76 32.51 14.96
N SER A 8 6.70 32.39 16.29
CA SER A 8 6.52 31.09 16.95
C SER A 8 5.18 30.44 16.60
N ILE A 9 4.09 31.22 16.57
CA ILE A 9 2.76 30.71 16.19
C ILE A 9 2.76 30.25 14.71
N ALA A 10 3.37 31.01 13.81
CA ALA A 10 3.45 30.66 12.39
C ALA A 10 4.22 29.34 12.18
N LEU A 11 5.33 29.14 12.90
CA LEU A 11 6.11 27.89 12.84
C LEU A 11 5.32 26.69 13.34
N VAL A 12 4.54 26.86 14.41
CA VAL A 12 3.65 25.80 14.93
C VAL A 12 2.56 25.46 13.92
N VAL A 13 1.91 26.46 13.30
CA VAL A 13 0.86 26.23 12.30
C VAL A 13 1.41 25.53 11.05
N ILE A 14 2.61 25.92 10.57
CA ILE A 14 3.26 25.26 9.43
C ILE A 14 3.66 23.83 9.79
N GLY A 15 4.20 23.60 10.99
CA GLY A 15 4.56 22.27 11.47
C GLY A 15 3.35 21.34 11.57
N ILE A 16 2.25 21.81 12.17
CA ILE A 16 1.00 21.04 12.28
C ILE A 16 0.39 20.80 10.89
N GLY A 17 0.38 21.81 10.02
CA GLY A 17 -0.11 21.70 8.64
C GLY A 17 0.69 20.67 7.82
N GLY A 18 2.01 20.65 7.96
CA GLY A 18 2.88 19.68 7.30
C GLY A 18 2.63 18.24 7.75
N ILE A 19 2.43 18.03 9.06
CA ILE A 19 2.12 16.70 9.61
C ILE A 19 0.73 16.23 9.16
N ALA A 20 -0.27 17.10 9.21
CA ALA A 20 -1.63 16.79 8.76
C ALA A 20 -1.66 16.44 7.26
N ALA A 21 -0.92 17.19 6.43
CA ALA A 21 -0.77 16.89 5.02
C ALA A 21 -0.10 15.53 4.79
N ALA A 22 1.00 15.22 5.48
CA ALA A 22 1.67 13.91 5.35
C ALA A 22 0.76 12.74 5.74
N VAL A 23 -0.07 12.91 6.77
CA VAL A 23 -1.04 11.89 7.22
C VAL A 23 -2.19 11.73 6.20
N LEU A 24 -2.66 12.81 5.58
CA LEU A 24 -3.73 12.77 4.57
C LEU A 24 -3.23 12.28 3.20
N LEU A 25 -1.96 12.54 2.87
CA LEU A 25 -1.35 12.22 1.58
C LEU A 25 -0.81 10.79 1.49
N ASN A 26 -0.90 9.98 2.54
CA ASN A 26 -0.45 8.59 2.49
C ASN A 26 -1.21 7.84 1.37
N PRO A 27 -0.55 7.40 0.29
CA PRO A 27 -1.21 6.76 -0.85
C PRO A 27 -1.99 5.50 -0.47
N LEU A 28 -1.59 4.84 0.61
CA LEU A 28 -2.25 3.65 1.13
C LEU A 28 -3.60 3.94 1.78
N ARG A 29 -3.96 5.21 2.03
CA ARG A 29 -5.30 5.60 2.50
C ARG A 29 -6.38 5.60 1.41
N ARG A 30 -5.99 5.60 0.13
CA ARG A 30 -6.92 5.55 -1.03
C ARG A 30 -7.77 4.27 -1.02
N SER A 31 -8.84 4.19 -1.83
CA SER A 31 -9.66 2.97 -1.85
C SER A 31 -8.84 1.75 -2.32
N GLU A 32 -9.27 0.52 -1.98
CA GLU A 32 -8.62 -0.70 -2.49
C GLU A 32 -8.57 -0.72 -4.03
N THR A 33 -9.63 -0.23 -4.68
CA THR A 33 -9.71 -0.08 -6.14
C THR A 33 -8.67 0.91 -6.69
N ASP A 34 -8.48 2.05 -6.03
CA ASP A 34 -7.47 3.03 -6.45
C ASP A 34 -6.04 2.50 -6.28
N ILE A 35 -5.80 1.77 -5.18
CA ILE A 35 -4.51 1.12 -4.94
C ILE A 35 -4.27 0.05 -5.99
N ARG A 36 -5.29 -0.77 -6.32
CA ARG A 36 -5.23 -1.74 -7.41
C ARG A 36 -4.89 -1.07 -8.73
N GLY A 37 -5.58 0.02 -9.09
CA GLY A 37 -5.27 0.79 -10.30
C GLY A 37 -3.85 1.34 -10.32
N TRP A 38 -3.36 1.84 -9.18
CA TRP A 38 -1.98 2.31 -9.03
C TRP A 38 -0.94 1.20 -9.15
N LEU A 39 -1.23 -0.01 -8.67
CA LEU A 39 -0.37 -1.18 -8.84
C LEU A 39 -0.35 -1.63 -10.31
N LEU A 40 -1.52 -1.67 -10.96
CA LEU A 40 -1.64 -2.03 -12.38
C LEU A 40 -0.98 -1.01 -13.32
N HIS A 41 -0.89 0.26 -12.90
CA HIS A 41 -0.13 1.26 -13.65
C HIS A 41 1.39 1.03 -13.59
N GLN A 42 1.88 0.32 -12.56
CA GLN A 42 3.30 0.01 -12.41
C GLN A 42 3.67 -1.35 -13.01
N ALA A 43 2.77 -2.32 -12.89
CA ALA A 43 2.86 -3.62 -13.54
C ALA A 43 1.50 -3.92 -14.20
N PRO A 44 1.35 -3.60 -15.50
CA PRO A 44 0.13 -3.90 -16.25
C PRO A 44 -0.16 -5.39 -16.29
N LEU A 45 -1.41 -5.75 -16.54
CA LEU A 45 -1.77 -7.12 -16.86
C LEU A 45 -0.92 -7.62 -18.04
N GLY A 46 -0.49 -8.88 -17.96
CA GLY A 46 0.48 -9.46 -18.89
C GLY A 46 1.95 -9.30 -18.48
N SER A 47 2.28 -8.47 -17.49
CA SER A 47 3.65 -8.38 -16.96
C SER A 47 4.11 -9.75 -16.44
N SER A 48 5.35 -10.12 -16.71
CA SER A 48 5.92 -11.37 -16.22
C SER A 48 6.02 -11.39 -14.69
N ARG A 49 6.00 -12.59 -14.11
CA ARG A 49 6.24 -12.79 -12.68
C ARG A 49 7.53 -12.12 -12.19
N GLN A 50 8.59 -12.20 -12.99
CA GLN A 50 9.88 -11.61 -12.67
C GLN A 50 9.81 -10.07 -12.60
N GLU A 51 9.11 -9.42 -13.52
CA GLU A 51 8.93 -7.95 -13.48
C GLU A 51 8.19 -7.50 -12.23
N VAL A 52 7.16 -8.25 -11.81
CA VAL A 52 6.43 -7.95 -10.57
C VAL A 52 7.34 -8.16 -9.35
N MET A 53 8.17 -9.21 -9.32
CA MET A 53 9.14 -9.41 -8.24
C MET A 53 10.16 -8.28 -8.16
N VAL A 54 10.67 -7.82 -9.30
CA VAL A 54 11.58 -6.65 -9.36
C VAL A 54 10.87 -5.39 -8.86
N LEU A 55 9.60 -5.19 -9.21
CA LEU A 55 8.79 -4.07 -8.69
C LEU A 55 8.67 -4.12 -7.16
N VAL A 56 8.33 -5.28 -6.60
CA VAL A 56 8.20 -5.49 -5.14
C VAL A 56 9.51 -5.15 -4.44
N ALA A 57 10.63 -5.68 -4.93
CA ALA A 57 11.96 -5.43 -4.38
C ALA A 57 12.35 -3.95 -4.48
N ARG A 58 12.15 -3.32 -5.64
CA ARG A 58 12.45 -1.90 -5.88
C ARG A 58 11.65 -0.97 -4.97
N ARG A 59 10.41 -1.34 -4.65
CA ARG A 59 9.53 -0.56 -3.75
C ARG A 59 9.81 -0.82 -2.27
N GLY A 60 10.66 -1.80 -1.94
CA GLY A 60 10.95 -2.18 -0.56
C GLY A 60 9.74 -2.79 0.16
N TRP A 61 8.76 -3.30 -0.60
CA TRP A 61 7.60 -3.98 0.00
C TRP A 61 8.03 -5.32 0.58
N LYS A 62 7.44 -5.68 1.71
CA LYS A 62 7.78 -6.93 2.39
C LYS A 62 7.18 -8.09 1.60
N PHE A 63 8.03 -8.82 0.88
CA PHE A 63 7.61 -9.96 0.07
C PHE A 63 7.15 -11.11 0.95
N HIS A 64 6.08 -11.76 0.52
CA HIS A 64 5.49 -12.89 1.20
C HIS A 64 5.06 -13.99 0.20
N PRO A 65 5.91 -15.00 -0.02
CA PRO A 65 5.57 -16.11 -0.90
C PRO A 65 4.45 -17.00 -0.33
N GLU A 66 4.36 -17.09 0.99
CA GLU A 66 3.40 -17.91 1.74
C GLU A 66 2.02 -17.28 1.89
N TYR A 67 1.80 -16.07 1.35
CA TYR A 67 0.61 -15.25 1.59
C TYR A 67 -0.64 -15.83 0.92
N ARG A 68 -1.11 -16.92 1.50
CA ARG A 68 -2.45 -17.43 1.36
C ARG A 68 -3.28 -16.93 2.55
N GLY A 69 -2.81 -16.99 3.80
CA GLY A 69 -3.65 -16.78 5.00
C GLY A 69 -4.43 -15.45 5.11
N ARG A 70 -3.83 -14.31 4.76
CA ARG A 70 -4.48 -12.98 4.87
C ARG A 70 -5.39 -12.61 3.69
N PHE A 71 -5.22 -13.27 2.53
CA PHE A 71 -6.05 -13.08 1.34
C PHE A 71 -7.02 -14.24 1.07
N ILE A 72 -6.80 -15.42 1.67
CA ILE A 72 -7.67 -16.61 1.55
C ILE A 72 -9.12 -16.24 1.89
N ASN A 73 -9.32 -15.40 2.90
CA ASN A 73 -10.66 -15.00 3.36
C ASN A 73 -11.45 -14.16 2.32
N LYS A 74 -10.81 -13.69 1.24
CA LYS A 74 -11.42 -12.88 0.17
C LYS A 74 -11.71 -13.66 -1.13
N SER A 75 -11.71 -15.00 -1.12
CA SER A 75 -11.93 -15.82 -2.32
C SER A 75 -10.88 -15.57 -3.43
N VAL A 76 -9.65 -15.22 -3.05
CA VAL A 76 -8.57 -14.94 -3.99
C VAL A 76 -8.04 -16.26 -4.59
N PRO A 77 -7.95 -16.41 -5.93
CA PRO A 77 -7.47 -17.62 -6.57
C PRO A 77 -5.99 -17.92 -6.26
N VAL A 78 -5.63 -19.22 -6.24
CA VAL A 78 -4.23 -19.67 -6.13
C VAL A 78 -3.44 -19.37 -7.41
N GLY A 79 -2.11 -19.34 -7.31
CA GLY A 79 -1.20 -19.21 -8.46
C GLY A 79 -0.28 -17.98 -8.45
N GLY A 80 -0.23 -17.26 -7.34
CA GLY A 80 0.60 -16.07 -7.19
C GLY A 80 1.19 -15.85 -5.80
N PHE A 81 1.67 -14.63 -5.56
CA PHE A 81 2.35 -14.23 -4.32
C PHE A 81 1.83 -12.89 -3.80
N GLY A 82 2.12 -12.60 -2.53
CA GLY A 82 1.73 -11.34 -1.88
C GLY A 82 2.91 -10.50 -1.42
N ALA A 83 2.62 -9.24 -1.08
CA ALA A 83 3.53 -8.37 -0.34
C ALA A 83 2.77 -7.39 0.56
N GLU A 84 3.37 -7.02 1.68
CA GLU A 84 2.90 -5.91 2.51
C GLU A 84 3.39 -4.59 1.91
N LEU A 85 2.46 -3.75 1.47
CA LEU A 85 2.75 -2.44 0.89
C LEU A 85 3.14 -1.41 1.95
N GLY A 86 2.65 -1.62 3.18
CA GLY A 86 2.97 -0.81 4.35
C GLY A 86 1.77 -0.65 5.29
N THR A 87 1.96 0.20 6.29
CA THR A 87 0.97 0.52 7.32
C THR A 87 0.67 2.01 7.33
N TYR A 88 -0.57 2.40 7.59
CA TYR A 88 -0.92 3.78 7.91
C TYR A 88 -1.67 3.88 9.23
N LEU A 89 -1.39 4.96 9.97
CA LEU A 89 -2.05 5.29 11.23
C LEU A 89 -3.51 5.69 10.95
N GLY A 90 -4.46 5.03 11.60
CA GLY A 90 -5.88 5.39 11.67
C GLY A 90 -6.36 5.42 13.12
N VAL A 91 -7.65 5.19 13.36
CA VAL A 91 -8.15 4.89 14.73
C VAL A 91 -7.45 3.65 15.30
N ARG A 92 -7.05 2.74 14.41
CA ARG A 92 -6.09 1.65 14.64
C ARG A 92 -5.19 1.57 13.42
N ASP A 93 -4.03 0.96 13.57
CA ASP A 93 -3.09 0.72 12.48
C ASP A 93 -3.75 -0.14 11.41
N VAL A 94 -3.73 0.37 10.18
CA VAL A 94 -4.26 -0.34 9.00
C VAL A 94 -3.08 -0.79 8.16
N LYS A 95 -2.94 -2.10 8.04
CA LYS A 95 -1.98 -2.75 7.14
C LYS A 95 -2.60 -2.91 5.77
N VAL A 96 -1.80 -2.66 4.74
CA VAL A 96 -2.23 -2.79 3.35
C VAL A 96 -1.33 -3.80 2.66
N ASP A 97 -1.96 -4.84 2.14
CA ASP A 97 -1.29 -5.89 1.39
C ASP A 97 -1.75 -5.85 -0.07
N ALA A 98 -0.91 -6.39 -0.96
CA ALA A 98 -1.30 -6.75 -2.32
C ALA A 98 -1.00 -8.23 -2.62
N TYR A 99 -1.80 -8.81 -3.52
CA TYR A 99 -1.59 -10.14 -4.08
C TYR A 99 -1.65 -10.07 -5.60
N TRP A 100 -0.62 -10.59 -6.26
CA TRP A 100 -0.54 -10.67 -7.71
C TRP A 100 -0.78 -12.11 -8.14
N LYS A 101 -1.86 -12.33 -8.90
CA LYS A 101 -2.21 -13.62 -9.47
C LYS A 101 -1.60 -13.74 -10.85
N PHE A 102 -0.99 -14.88 -11.14
CA PHE A 102 -0.42 -15.17 -12.46
C PHE A 102 -1.24 -16.24 -13.17
N SER A 103 -1.30 -16.13 -14.50
CA SER A 103 -1.91 -17.12 -15.37
C SER A 103 -1.01 -18.36 -15.51
N GLY A 104 -1.49 -19.38 -16.21
CA GLY A 104 -0.68 -20.56 -16.55
C GLY A 104 0.55 -20.26 -17.42
N SER A 105 0.60 -19.10 -18.08
CA SER A 105 1.75 -18.64 -18.88
C SER A 105 2.73 -17.74 -18.10
N ASP A 106 2.59 -17.71 -16.77
CA ASP A 106 3.43 -16.95 -15.83
C ASP A 106 3.41 -15.42 -16.00
N ASN A 107 2.31 -14.92 -16.55
CA ASN A 107 2.03 -13.50 -16.73
C ASN A 107 0.94 -13.03 -15.76
N LEU A 108 1.00 -11.77 -15.36
CA LEU A 108 0.08 -11.17 -14.42
C LEU A 108 -1.35 -11.18 -14.98
N ASP A 109 -2.23 -11.88 -14.29
CA ASP A 109 -3.66 -12.05 -14.64
C ASP A 109 -4.55 -11.10 -13.85
N ASP A 110 -4.25 -10.90 -12.56
CA ASP A 110 -5.02 -10.00 -11.70
C ASP A 110 -4.21 -9.52 -10.48
N VAL A 111 -4.68 -8.45 -9.86
CA VAL A 111 -4.13 -7.87 -8.63
C VAL A 111 -5.25 -7.64 -7.63
N TYR A 112 -5.05 -8.12 -6.41
CA TYR A 112 -5.97 -7.95 -5.29
C TYR A 112 -5.31 -7.09 -4.21
N VAL A 113 -6.09 -6.24 -3.56
CA VAL A 113 -5.63 -5.39 -2.46
C VAL A 113 -6.46 -5.73 -1.25
N ASN A 114 -5.81 -5.79 -0.09
CA ASN A 114 -6.50 -6.01 1.17
C ASN A 114 -6.03 -5.02 2.22
N LYS A 115 -6.99 -4.38 2.87
CA LYS A 115 -6.77 -3.58 4.07
C LYS A 115 -7.31 -4.30 5.28
N TRP A 116 -6.49 -4.42 6.31
CA TRP A 116 -6.87 -5.07 7.55
C TRP A 116 -6.25 -4.37 8.75
N LYS A 117 -6.83 -4.62 9.92
CA LYS A 117 -6.37 -4.09 11.20
C LYS A 117 -5.89 -5.26 12.04
N GLU A 118 -4.79 -5.08 12.75
CA GLU A 118 -4.27 -6.12 13.64
C GLU A 118 -5.26 -6.36 14.80
N GLY A 119 -5.66 -7.62 15.03
CA GLY A 119 -6.49 -8.05 16.17
C GLY A 119 -7.93 -8.50 15.90
N PHE A 120 -8.36 -8.70 14.65
CA PHE A 120 -9.66 -9.28 14.29
C PHE A 120 -9.55 -10.22 13.07
#